data_AF-A0A533YYQ1-F1
#
_entry.id   AF-A0A533YYQ1-F1
#
_cell.length_a   1.000
_cell.length_b   1.000
_cell.length_c   1.000
_cell.angle_alpha   90.00
_cell.angle_beta   90.00
_cell.angle_gamma   90.00
#
_symmetry.space_group_name_H-M   'P 1'
#
loop_
_entity.id
_entity.type
_entity.pdbx_description
1 polymer ?
#
loop_
_entity_poly.entity_id
_entity_poly.type
_entity_poly.pdbx_seq_one_letter_code
_entity_poly.pdbx_strand_id
1 'polypeptide(L)' 'GWKSDDYPKIVVVRDQLGEVQVSPQGLLAVVSNEPVDVPVPRLHPDDVQALSALIIRHFPKLPVA' A
#
# COMPACT_ATOMS: atom_id res chain seq x y z
N GLY A 1 3.08 2.29 10.48
CA GLY A 1 4.13 2.29 11.52
C GLY A 1 5.45 1.83 10.92
N TRP A 2 6.51 1.72 11.72
CA TRP A 2 7.85 1.24 11.30
C TRP A 2 8.29 1.73 9.93
N LYS A 3 8.22 3.04 9.69
CA LYS A 3 8.38 3.62 8.34
C LYS A 3 9.78 3.35 7.74
N SER A 4 10.79 3.23 8.60
CA SER A 4 12.19 3.05 8.22
C SER A 4 12.62 1.60 8.00
N ASP A 5 11.76 0.62 8.30
CA ASP A 5 12.09 -0.80 8.08
C ASP A 5 11.83 -1.20 6.62
N ASP A 6 12.66 -2.09 6.09
CA ASP A 6 12.60 -2.55 4.68
C ASP A 6 11.49 -3.58 4.38
N TYR A 7 10.51 -3.73 5.27
CA TYR A 7 9.34 -4.57 5.00
C TYR A 7 8.44 -3.94 3.93
N PRO A 8 7.75 -4.76 3.10
CA PRO A 8 6.77 -4.23 2.17
C PRO A 8 5.66 -3.44 2.88
N LYS A 9 5.24 -2.32 2.29
CA LYS A 9 4.27 -1.39 2.90
C LYS A 9 3.17 -0.98 1.94
N ILE A 10 2.04 -0.63 2.53
CA ILE A 10 0.97 0.12 1.88
C ILE A 10 0.88 1.46 2.61
N VAL A 11 0.89 2.54 1.85
CA VAL A 11 0.85 3.90 2.41
C VAL A 11 -0.56 4.42 2.31
N VAL A 12 -1.05 5.02 3.38
CA VAL A 12 -2.33 5.72 3.39
C VAL A 12 -2.06 7.21 3.50
N VAL A 13 -2.50 7.99 2.53
CA VAL A 13 -2.42 9.46 2.53
C VAL A 13 -3.80 10.05 2.29
N ARG A 14 -4.06 11.22 2.87
CA ARG A 14 -5.30 11.97 2.55
C ARG A 14 -5.15 12.68 1.23
N ASP A 15 -4.19 13.60 1.15
CA ASP A 15 -4.13 14.55 0.04
C ASP A 15 -2.89 14.37 -0.84
N GLN A 16 -1.67 14.31 -0.26
CA GLN A 16 -0.43 14.14 -1.03
C GLN A 16 0.59 13.27 -0.31
N LEU A 17 1.47 12.61 -1.08
CA LEU A 17 2.59 11.83 -0.54
C LEU A 17 3.61 12.67 0.23
N GLY A 18 3.69 13.98 -0.03
CA GLY A 18 4.69 14.88 0.59
C GLY A 18 4.65 14.92 2.12
N GLU A 19 3.53 14.55 2.74
CA GLU A 19 3.40 14.47 4.20
C GLU A 19 4.07 13.22 4.81
N VAL A 20 4.33 12.19 3.99
CA VAL A 20 4.93 10.94 4.43
C VAL A 20 6.12 10.62 3.54
N GLN A 21 7.34 10.73 4.08
CA GLN A 21 8.49 10.13 3.44
C GLN A 21 8.33 8.61 3.43
N VAL A 22 8.13 8.05 2.25
CA VAL A 22 8.00 6.62 2.02
C VAL A 22 9.08 6.23 1.04
N SER A 23 9.89 5.23 1.40
CA SER A 23 10.80 4.62 0.45
C SER A 23 10.01 3.98 -0.70
N PRO A 24 10.37 4.21 -1.97
CA PRO A 24 9.80 3.47 -3.09
C PRO A 24 10.14 1.97 -3.02
N GLN A 25 11.25 1.59 -2.37
CA GLN A 25 11.58 0.20 -2.13
C GLN A 25 10.53 -0.46 -1.23
N GLY A 26 9.94 -1.57 -1.71
CA GLY A 26 8.95 -2.33 -0.96
C GLY A 26 7.57 -1.68 -0.89
N LEU A 27 7.34 -0.55 -1.56
CA LEU A 27 6.00 0.04 -1.63
C LEU A 27 5.10 -0.82 -2.53
N LEU A 28 3.99 -1.31 -1.98
CA LEU A 28 3.05 -2.19 -2.69
C LEU A 28 1.87 -1.43 -3.30
N ALA A 29 1.40 -0.39 -2.62
CA ALA A 29 0.29 0.45 -3.06
C ALA A 29 0.22 1.76 -2.26
N VAL A 30 -0.50 2.73 -2.81
CA VAL A 30 -0.93 3.94 -2.11
C VAL A 30 -2.46 3.94 -2.01
N VAL A 31 -2.98 4.19 -0.81
CA VAL A 31 -4.40 4.43 -0.55
C VAL A 31 -4.60 5.93 -0.40
N SER A 32 -5.44 6.52 -1.26
CA SER A 32 -5.71 7.97 -1.25
C SER A 32 -7.07 8.28 -1.88
N ASN A 33 -7.72 9.34 -1.38
CA ASN A 33 -8.93 9.89 -1.99
C ASN A 33 -8.61 10.61 -3.31
N GLU A 34 -7.44 11.24 -3.38
CA GLU A 34 -7.03 12.07 -4.51
C GLU A 34 -6.17 11.29 -5.50
N PRO A 35 -6.12 11.71 -6.78
CA PRO A 35 -5.15 11.19 -7.73
C PRO A 35 -3.72 11.44 -7.25
N VAL A 36 -2.91 10.38 -7.21
CA VAL A 36 -1.49 10.44 -6.89
C VAL A 36 -0.72 9.80 -8.04
N ASP A 37 0.32 10.49 -8.52
CA ASP A 37 1.22 9.97 -9.54
C ASP A 37 2.29 9.08 -8.88
N VAL A 38 2.09 7.77 -8.96
CA VAL A 38 2.98 6.75 -8.38
C VAL A 38 3.15 5.57 -9.31
N PRO A 39 4.32 4.89 -9.28
CA PRO A 39 4.58 3.70 -10.08
C PRO A 39 3.90 2.43 -9.52
N VAL A 40 3.19 2.54 -8.40
CA VAL A 40 2.47 1.45 -7.72
C VAL A 40 0.97 1.67 -7.83
N PRO A 41 0.14 0.63 -7.66
CA PRO A 41 -1.31 0.79 -7.64
C PRO A 41 -1.77 1.85 -6.63
N ARG A 42 -2.68 2.73 -7.09
CA ARG A 42 -3.47 3.61 -6.23
C ARG A 42 -4.83 2.98 -5.98
N LEU A 43 -5.24 2.90 -4.71
CA LEU A 43 -6.55 2.39 -4.30
C LEU A 43 -7.34 3.48 -3.57
N HIS A 44 -8.66 3.48 -3.74
CA HIS A 44 -9.55 4.36 -2.96
C HIS A 44 -9.69 3.81 -1.53
N PRO A 45 -9.82 4.65 -0.48
CA PRO A 45 -9.96 4.17 0.90
C PRO A 45 -11.16 3.26 1.13
N ASP A 46 -12.26 3.47 0.39
CA ASP A 46 -13.45 2.63 0.47
C ASP A 46 -13.34 1.30 -0.31
N ASP A 47 -12.29 1.13 -1.14
CA ASP A 47 -12.07 -0.12 -1.88
C ASP A 47 -11.31 -1.15 -1.04
N VAL A 48 -11.96 -1.54 0.06
CA VAL A 48 -11.44 -2.56 1.00
C VAL A 48 -11.23 -3.90 0.30
N GLN A 49 -12.06 -4.22 -0.70
CA GLN A 49 -11.92 -5.48 -1.44
C GLN A 49 -10.64 -5.51 -2.28
N ALA A 50 -10.36 -4.48 -3.08
CA ALA A 50 -9.12 -4.43 -3.85
C ALA A 50 -7.88 -4.43 -2.95
N LEU A 51 -7.94 -3.71 -1.82
CA LEU A 51 -6.85 -3.70 -0.84
C LEU A 51 -6.59 -5.10 -0.26
N SER A 52 -7.66 -5.81 0.13
CA SER A 52 -7.55 -7.17 0.67
C SER A 52 -7.00 -8.16 -0.36
N ALA A 53 -7.46 -8.06 -1.62
CA ALA A 53 -7.00 -8.91 -2.71
C ALA A 53 -5.51 -8.70 -3.00
N LEU A 54 -5.04 -7.44 -2.96
CA LEU A 54 -3.63 -7.10 -3.10
C LEU A 54 -2.78 -7.75 -2.00
N ILE A 55 -3.22 -7.66 -0.75
CA ILE A 55 -2.52 -8.26 0.39
C ILE A 55 -2.46 -9.79 0.25
N ILE A 56 -3.58 -10.45 -0.05
CA ILE A 56 -3.65 -11.91 -0.20
C ILE A 56 -2.78 -12.40 -1.35
N ARG A 57 -2.76 -11.67 -2.47
CA ARG A 57 -1.92 -12.01 -3.62
C ARG A 57 -0.43 -11.91 -3.29
N HIS A 58 -0.04 -10.90 -2.53
CA HIS A 58 1.36 -10.67 -2.17
C HIS A 58 1.83 -11.61 -1.04
N PHE A 59 0.95 -11.90 -0.09
CA PHE A 59 1.20 -12.79 1.05
C PHE A 59 0.18 -13.93 1.07
N PRO A 60 0.28 -14.89 0.13
CA PRO A 60 -0.64 -16.01 0.10
C PRO A 60 -0.52 -16.81 1.39
N LYS A 61 -1.66 -17.21 1.97
CA LYS A 61 -1.63 -18.17 3.07
C LYS A 61 -1.01 -19.46 2.52
N LEU A 62 0.06 -19.91 3.17
CA LEU A 62 0.56 -21.26 2.94
C LEU A 62 -0.57 -22.25 3.32
N PRO A 63 -0.77 -23.34 2.56
CA PRO A 63 -1.68 -24.38 2.99
C PRO A 63 -1.27 -24.85 4.39
N VAL A 64 -2.24 -24.92 5.31
CA VAL A 64 -2.01 -25.55 6.61
C VAL A 64 -1.80 -27.04 6.32
N ALA A 65 -0.59 -27.52 6.59
CA ALA A 65 -0.22 -28.93 6.49
C ALA A 65 -0.93 -29.77 7.56
#